data_AF-A0A0R3MBJ6-F1
#
_entry.id   AF-A0A0R3MBJ6-F1
#
_cell.length_a   1.000
_cell.length_b   1.000
_cell.length_c   1.000
_cell.angle_alpha   90.00
_cell.angle_beta   90.00
_cell.angle_gamma   90.00
#
_symmetry.space_group_name_H-M   'P 1'
#
loop_
_entity.id
_entity.type
_entity.pdbx_description
1 polymer ?
#
loop_
_entity_poly.entity_id
_entity_poly.type
_entity_poly.pdbx_seq_one_letter_code
_entity_poly.pdbx_strand_id
1 'polypeptide(L)'
;MDAQLDDTVDQPQKDYFDQIAECMEKDSRVILCGPEPGWLYTLQQSSKSFGVVDNIAWSAARHHMKVPIVLSGDTHYYSRYAGDDGVTQFITSGGGGAFLHGTHWLKDKVELEEKLGQCLLARRQGEVA
;
A
#
# COMPACT_ATOMS: atom_id res chain seq x y z
N MET A 1 -7.04 -7.58 0.33
CA MET A 1 -7.30 -7.36 1.76
C MET A 1 -8.71 -6.85 1.92
N ASP A 2 -9.35 -7.12 3.05
CA ASP A 2 -10.70 -6.62 3.35
C ASP A 2 -10.62 -5.75 4.60
N ALA A 3 -10.98 -4.48 4.48
CA ALA A 3 -10.95 -3.51 5.58
C ALA A 3 -12.35 -3.17 6.13
N GLN A 4 -13.40 -3.83 5.62
CA GLN A 4 -14.80 -3.45 5.86
C GLN A 4 -15.01 -1.92 5.83
N LEU A 5 -15.87 -1.38 6.70
CA LEU A 5 -16.15 0.05 6.84
C LEU A 5 -15.24 0.76 7.86
N ASP A 6 -14.32 0.03 8.51
CA ASP A 6 -13.71 0.48 9.77
C ASP A 6 -12.21 0.83 9.64
N ASP A 7 -11.70 0.98 8.41
CA ASP A 7 -10.32 1.35 8.09
C ASP A 7 -9.25 0.60 8.94
N THR A 8 -9.57 -0.61 9.37
CA THR A 8 -8.72 -1.41 10.27
C THR A 8 -8.75 -2.87 9.85
N VAL A 9 -7.65 -3.56 10.15
CA VAL A 9 -7.52 -5.00 9.92
C VAL A 9 -7.69 -5.69 11.26
N ASP A 10 -8.62 -6.64 11.34
CA ASP A 10 -8.85 -7.43 12.54
C ASP A 10 -7.70 -8.44 12.80
N GLN A 11 -7.64 -8.99 14.01
CA GLN A 11 -6.57 -9.91 14.38
C GLN A 11 -6.56 -11.18 13.51
N PRO A 12 -7.71 -11.83 13.21
CA PRO A 12 -7.73 -13.01 12.32
C PRO A 12 -7.14 -12.74 10.93
N GLN A 13 -7.41 -11.58 10.32
CA GLN A 13 -6.84 -11.25 9.04
C GLN A 13 -5.33 -10.99 9.13
N LYS A 14 -4.84 -10.38 10.22
CA LYS A 14 -3.39 -10.23 10.47
C LYS A 14 -2.70 -11.59 10.61
N ASP A 15 -3.27 -12.48 11.43
CA ASP A 15 -2.73 -13.82 11.68
C ASP A 15 -2.65 -14.62 10.38
N TYR A 16 -3.64 -14.48 9.50
CA TYR A 16 -3.63 -15.09 8.17
C TYR A 16 -2.41 -14.62 7.35
N PHE A 17 -2.17 -13.31 7.25
CA PHE A 17 -1.05 -12.79 6.47
C PHE A 17 0.30 -13.16 7.09
N ASP A 18 0.41 -13.18 8.42
CA ASP A 18 1.61 -13.64 9.12
C ASP A 18 1.93 -15.12 8.81
N GLN A 19 0.93 -16.01 8.86
CA GLN A 19 1.11 -17.43 8.53
C GLN A 19 1.54 -17.66 7.08
N ILE A 20 0.96 -16.90 6.14
CA ILE A 20 1.40 -16.93 4.75
C ILE A 20 2.84 -16.44 4.64
N ALA A 21 3.19 -15.36 5.35
CA ALA A 21 4.52 -14.79 5.30
C ALA A 21 5.61 -15.75 5.84
N GLU A 22 5.31 -16.53 6.87
CA GLU A 22 6.18 -17.58 7.42
C GLU A 22 6.51 -18.69 6.41
N CYS A 23 5.61 -18.95 5.46
CA CYS A 23 5.74 -20.03 4.49
C CYS A 23 6.45 -19.60 3.18
N MET A 24 6.79 -18.32 3.03
CA MET A 24 7.42 -17.79 1.82
C MET A 24 8.94 -17.74 1.94
N GLU A 25 9.62 -17.83 0.80
CA GLU A 25 11.07 -17.69 0.73
C GLU A 25 11.50 -16.26 1.08
N LYS A 26 12.69 -16.13 1.65
CA LYS A 26 13.33 -14.83 1.88
C LYS A 26 13.41 -14.03 0.57
N ASP A 27 13.26 -12.70 0.66
CA ASP A 27 13.31 -11.77 -0.48
C ASP A 27 12.18 -11.95 -1.52
N SER A 28 11.14 -12.72 -1.18
CA SER A 28 9.92 -12.83 -2.00
C SER A 28 9.32 -11.47 -2.32
N ARG A 29 8.73 -11.36 -3.52
CA ARG A 29 8.06 -10.14 -3.99
C ARG A 29 6.55 -10.30 -3.83
N VAL A 30 5.94 -9.43 -3.05
CA VAL A 30 4.51 -9.45 -2.71
C VAL A 30 3.81 -8.28 -3.36
N ILE A 31 2.67 -8.53 -3.99
CA ILE A 31 1.75 -7.48 -4.42
C ILE A 31 0.69 -7.33 -3.34
N LEU A 32 0.59 -6.15 -2.73
CA LEU A 32 -0.45 -5.87 -1.75
C LEU A 32 -1.67 -5.26 -2.44
N CYS A 33 -2.82 -5.89 -2.31
CA CYS A 33 -4.08 -5.40 -2.84
C CYS A 33 -4.96 -4.85 -1.71
N GLY A 34 -5.09 -3.54 -1.63
CA GLY A 34 -5.96 -2.82 -0.70
C GLY A 34 -7.31 -2.48 -1.34
N PRO A 35 -8.39 -2.36 -0.53
CA PRO A 35 -9.70 -1.98 -1.06
C PRO A 35 -9.66 -0.59 -1.67
N GLU A 36 -9.09 0.39 -0.96
CA GLU A 36 -9.02 1.80 -1.37
C GLU A 36 -7.58 2.27 -1.66
N PRO A 37 -7.39 3.28 -2.52
CA PRO A 37 -6.09 3.87 -2.81
C PRO A 37 -5.66 4.82 -1.67
N GLY A 38 -5.51 4.28 -0.45
CA GLY A 38 -5.31 5.08 0.77
C GLY A 38 -4.10 6.02 0.74
N TRP A 39 -3.12 5.75 -0.12
CA TRP A 39 -1.95 6.63 -0.35
C TRP A 39 -2.33 8.01 -0.91
N LEU A 40 -3.55 8.18 -1.43
CA LEU A 40 -4.08 9.47 -1.87
C LEU A 40 -4.66 10.30 -0.73
N TYR A 41 -4.91 9.70 0.44
CA TYR A 41 -5.67 10.30 1.54
C TYR A 41 -4.85 10.45 2.83
N THR A 42 -3.57 10.08 2.81
CA THR A 42 -2.64 10.12 3.97
C THR A 42 -2.56 11.47 4.68
N LEU A 43 -2.79 12.58 3.98
CA LEU A 43 -2.75 13.93 4.56
C LEU A 43 -4.12 14.47 4.99
N GLN A 44 -5.19 13.70 4.77
CA GLN A 44 -6.52 14.08 5.23
C GLN A 44 -6.67 13.68 6.70
N GLN A 45 -6.92 14.66 7.58
CA GLN A 45 -6.91 14.51 9.05
C GLN A 45 -7.82 13.40 9.63
N SER A 46 -8.69 12.79 8.83
CA SER A 46 -9.60 11.71 9.24
C SER A 46 -9.41 10.38 8.52
N SER A 47 -8.53 10.28 7.51
CA SER A 47 -8.41 9.04 6.73
C SER A 47 -7.49 8.04 7.43
N LYS A 48 -8.02 6.84 7.70
CA LYS A 48 -7.23 5.71 8.20
C LYS A 48 -6.99 4.65 7.11
N SER A 49 -7.55 4.87 5.91
CA SER A 49 -7.50 3.97 4.75
C SER A 49 -6.10 3.42 4.45
N PHE A 50 -5.03 4.22 4.62
CA PHE A 50 -3.67 3.75 4.37
C PHE A 50 -3.10 2.88 5.50
N GLY A 51 -3.59 3.04 6.74
CA GLY A 51 -3.16 2.25 7.89
C GLY A 51 -3.44 0.75 7.73
N VAL A 52 -4.47 0.39 6.96
CA VAL A 52 -4.77 -0.99 6.57
C VAL A 52 -3.60 -1.63 5.83
N VAL A 53 -3.14 -0.97 4.76
CA VAL A 53 -2.02 -1.45 3.92
C VAL A 53 -0.72 -1.44 4.72
N ASP A 54 -0.47 -0.40 5.52
CA ASP A 54 0.73 -0.27 6.33
C ASP A 54 0.86 -1.38 7.38
N ASN A 55 -0.25 -1.76 8.03
CA ASN A 55 -0.28 -2.86 8.99
C ASN A 55 0.14 -4.21 8.36
N ILE A 56 -0.29 -4.51 7.13
CA ILE A 56 0.09 -5.76 6.45
C ILE A 56 1.49 -5.66 5.83
N ALA A 57 1.87 -4.48 5.35
CA ALA A 57 3.24 -4.23 4.91
C ALA A 57 4.26 -4.47 6.02
N TRP A 58 3.91 -4.22 7.28
CA TRP A 58 4.75 -4.55 8.43
C TRP A 58 5.03 -6.06 8.55
N SER A 59 4.04 -6.92 8.28
CA SER A 59 4.25 -8.38 8.23
C SER A 59 5.27 -8.76 7.15
N ALA A 60 5.06 -8.27 5.93
CA ALA A 60 5.99 -8.50 4.81
C ALA A 60 7.42 -8.02 5.15
N ALA A 61 7.56 -6.85 5.78
CA ALA A 61 8.85 -6.30 6.18
C ALA A 61 9.57 -7.17 7.22
N ARG A 62 8.84 -7.69 8.24
CA ARG A 62 9.41 -8.60 9.26
C ARG A 62 9.98 -9.89 8.66
N HIS A 63 9.41 -10.37 7.56
CA HIS A 63 9.85 -11.57 6.86
C HIS A 63 10.84 -11.27 5.71
N HIS A 64 11.42 -10.07 5.67
CA HIS A 64 12.37 -9.65 4.63
C HIS A 64 11.83 -9.75 3.19
N MET A 65 10.52 -9.56 3.03
CA MET A 65 9.89 -9.50 1.72
C MET A 65 9.95 -8.09 1.15
N LYS A 66 9.70 -8.00 -0.16
CA LYS A 66 9.63 -6.72 -0.88
C LYS A 66 8.23 -6.53 -1.39
N VAL A 67 7.70 -5.31 -1.24
CA VAL A 67 6.38 -4.93 -1.75
C VAL A 67 6.54 -3.98 -2.95
N PRO A 68 6.87 -4.47 -4.16
CA PRO A 68 7.05 -3.60 -5.31
C PRO A 68 5.76 -2.94 -5.80
N ILE A 69 4.58 -3.49 -5.45
CA ILE A 69 3.29 -2.96 -5.90
C ILE A 69 2.30 -2.97 -4.74
N VAL A 70 1.65 -1.82 -4.55
CA VAL A 70 0.42 -1.66 -3.80
C VAL A 70 -0.69 -1.30 -4.81
N LEU A 71 -1.74 -2.10 -4.88
CA LEU A 71 -2.81 -2.01 -5.87
C LEU A 71 -4.17 -1.78 -5.20
N SER A 72 -4.99 -0.91 -5.78
CA SER A 72 -6.40 -0.72 -5.40
C SER A 72 -7.25 -0.42 -6.65
N GLY A 73 -8.56 -0.61 -6.55
CA GLY A 73 -9.52 -0.36 -7.63
C GLY A 73 -10.74 0.50 -7.26
N ASP A 74 -10.87 0.97 -6.01
CA ASP A 74 -12.08 1.66 -5.53
C ASP A 74 -12.45 2.90 -6.38
N THR A 75 -11.47 3.74 -6.71
CA THR A 75 -11.73 4.95 -7.49
C THR A 75 -11.70 4.65 -8.99
N HIS A 76 -12.78 5.02 -9.70
CA HIS A 76 -13.03 4.66 -11.11
C HIS A 76 -12.15 5.42 -12.12
N TYR A 77 -10.84 5.40 -11.93
CA TYR A 77 -9.83 5.87 -12.86
C TYR A 77 -8.56 5.03 -12.72
N TYR A 78 -7.55 5.37 -13.52
CA TYR A 78 -6.20 4.83 -13.40
C TYR A 78 -5.23 5.91 -12.91
N SER A 79 -4.35 5.57 -11.97
CA SER A 79 -3.21 6.41 -11.57
C SER A 79 -2.05 5.55 -11.09
N ARG A 80 -0.82 6.02 -11.28
CA ARG A 80 0.39 5.32 -10.82
C ARG A 80 1.38 6.31 -10.20
N TYR A 81 1.83 5.98 -9.00
CA TYR A 81 2.82 6.76 -8.27
C TYR A 81 4.02 5.89 -7.90
N ALA A 82 5.21 6.47 -8.03
CA ALA A 82 6.43 5.85 -7.52
C ALA A 82 6.61 6.24 -6.05
N GLY A 83 6.97 5.27 -5.22
CA GLY A 83 7.47 5.53 -3.87
C GLY A 83 8.89 6.08 -3.89
N ASP A 84 9.26 6.76 -2.79
CA ASP A 84 10.58 7.39 -2.64
C ASP A 84 11.72 6.38 -2.40
N ASP A 85 11.40 5.10 -2.22
CA ASP A 85 12.37 4.00 -2.12
C ASP A 85 12.93 3.55 -3.48
N GLY A 86 12.36 4.06 -4.59
CA GLY A 86 12.73 3.68 -5.95
C GLY A 86 12.28 2.28 -6.35
N VAL A 87 11.48 1.60 -5.54
CA VAL A 87 11.03 0.21 -5.76
C VAL A 87 9.51 0.14 -5.76
N THR A 88 8.87 0.66 -4.72
CA THR A 88 7.43 0.54 -4.49
C THR A 88 6.65 1.38 -5.49
N GLN A 89 5.56 0.82 -6.02
CA GLN A 89 4.62 1.49 -6.91
C GLN A 89 3.21 1.43 -6.32
N PHE A 90 2.55 2.58 -6.25
CA PHE A 90 1.15 2.68 -5.83
C PHE A 90 0.28 2.83 -7.07
N ILE A 91 -0.62 1.86 -7.30
CA ILE A 91 -1.41 1.76 -8.52
C ILE A 91 -2.89 1.75 -8.16
N THR A 92 -3.62 2.71 -8.72
CA THR A 92 -5.09 2.69 -8.77
C THR A 92 -5.50 2.17 -10.14
N SER A 93 -6.35 1.15 -10.18
CA SER A 93 -6.85 0.52 -11.41
C SER A 93 -8.36 0.24 -11.31
N GLY A 94 -9.17 1.28 -11.08
CA GLY A 94 -10.62 1.15 -10.87
C GLY A 94 -11.51 1.27 -12.11
N GLY A 95 -10.93 1.35 -13.31
CA GLY A 95 -11.66 1.48 -14.57
C GLY A 95 -12.40 0.23 -15.06
N GLY A 96 -12.82 -0.67 -14.16
CA GLY A 96 -13.31 -2.02 -14.49
C GLY A 96 -14.71 -2.11 -15.09
N GLY A 97 -15.46 -1.00 -15.19
CA GLY A 97 -16.79 -0.99 -15.82
C GLY A 97 -17.82 -0.05 -15.20
N ALA A 98 -17.53 0.57 -14.05
CA ALA A 98 -18.35 1.64 -13.48
C ALA A 98 -18.09 2.99 -14.18
N PHE A 99 -18.86 4.03 -13.83
CA PHE A 99 -18.70 5.37 -14.41
C PHE A 99 -17.32 5.95 -14.07
N LEU A 100 -16.66 6.61 -15.02
CA LEU A 100 -15.32 7.15 -14.80
C LEU A 100 -15.34 8.42 -13.95
N HIS A 101 -14.38 8.52 -13.04
CA HIS A 101 -14.06 9.76 -12.32
C HIS A 101 -12.98 10.54 -13.07
N GLY A 102 -13.09 11.88 -13.08
CA GLY A 102 -12.08 12.76 -13.67
C GLY A 102 -10.77 12.72 -12.88
N THR A 103 -9.64 12.88 -13.58
CA THR A 103 -8.28 12.81 -13.01
C THR A 103 -7.57 14.16 -12.89
N HIS A 104 -8.22 15.25 -13.27
CA HIS A 104 -7.62 16.60 -13.34
C HIS A 104 -7.17 17.18 -11.99
N TRP A 105 -7.62 16.59 -10.88
CA TRP A 105 -7.26 17.00 -9.51
C TRP A 105 -6.14 16.14 -8.90
N LEU A 106 -5.71 15.08 -9.59
CA LEU A 106 -4.62 14.24 -9.11
C LEU A 106 -3.32 15.03 -9.11
N LYS A 107 -2.58 14.94 -7.99
CA LYS A 107 -1.22 15.45 -7.90
C LYS A 107 -0.27 14.56 -8.71
N ASP A 108 0.89 15.10 -9.07
CA ASP A 108 1.97 14.34 -9.73
C ASP A 108 2.67 13.35 -8.78
N LYS A 109 2.60 13.61 -7.48
CA LYS A 109 3.24 12.80 -6.43
C LYS A 109 2.29 12.57 -5.26
N VAL A 110 2.49 11.45 -4.60
CA VAL A 110 1.86 11.13 -3.32
C VAL A 110 2.81 11.49 -2.19
N GLU A 111 2.27 12.03 -1.11
CA GLU A 111 3.01 12.36 0.10
C GLU A 111 2.48 11.42 1.19
N LEU A 112 3.31 10.47 1.63
CA LEU A 112 2.95 9.59 2.74
C LEU A 112 3.32 10.29 4.05
N GLU A 113 2.45 10.19 5.06
CA GLU A 113 2.77 10.67 6.41
C GLU A 113 3.99 9.91 6.96
N GLU A 114 4.98 10.57 7.56
CA GLU A 114 6.25 9.93 7.96
C GLU A 114 6.13 8.68 8.84
N LYS A 115 5.05 8.56 9.62
CA LYS A 115 4.79 7.36 10.46
C LYS A 115 4.22 6.19 9.66
N LEU A 116 3.52 6.49 8.57
CA LEU A 116 2.86 5.53 7.70
C LEU A 116 3.72 5.30 6.45
N GLY A 117 3.92 4.05 6.06
CA GLY A 117 4.70 3.72 4.88
C GLY A 117 6.20 3.58 5.14
N GLN A 118 6.68 3.65 6.39
CA GLN A 118 8.07 3.28 6.72
C GLN A 118 8.37 1.82 6.34
N CYS A 119 7.40 0.93 6.53
CA CYS A 119 7.53 -0.49 6.17
C CYS A 119 7.57 -0.71 4.65
N LEU A 120 6.94 0.18 3.88
CA LEU A 120 6.90 0.13 2.42
C LEU A 120 8.10 0.83 1.78
N LEU A 121 8.50 1.98 2.33
CA LEU A 121 9.47 2.90 1.73
C LEU A 121 10.84 2.87 2.42
N ALA A 122 11.18 1.80 3.13
CA ALA A 122 12.47 1.67 3.79
C ALA A 122 13.60 1.86 2.76
N ARG A 123 14.24 3.04 2.80
CA ARG A 123 15.34 3.41 1.91
C ARG A 123 16.42 2.33 2.01
N ARG A 124 17.04 1.97 0.87
CA ARG A 124 18.33 1.24 0.90
C ARG A 124 19.30 2.06 1.76
N GLN A 125 19.54 1.65 3.01
CA GLN A 125 20.78 2.03 3.68
C GLN A 125 21.89 1.21 3.02
N GLY A 126 22.52 1.82 2.02
CA GLY A 126 23.66 1.26 1.34
C GLY A 126 24.16 2.23 0.27
N GLU A 127 25.42 2.68 0.45
CA GLU A 127 26.23 3.60 -0.37
C GLU A 127 26.09 5.07 0.08
N VAL A 128 27.07 5.68 0.76
CA VAL A 128 28.44 5.95 0.26
C VAL A 128 29.50 5.88 1.38
N ALA A 129 30.60 5.16 1.08
CA ALA A 129 31.99 5.21 1.59
C ALA A 129 32.27 5.41 3.10
#